data_AF-A0A2E4CVM3-F1
#
_entry.id   AF-A0A2E4CVM3-F1
#
_cell.length_a   1.000
_cell.length_b   1.000
_cell.length_c   1.000
_cell.angle_alpha   90.00
_cell.angle_beta   90.00
_cell.angle_gamma   90.00
#
_symmetry.space_group_name_H-M   'P 1'
#
loop_
_entity.id
_entity.type
_entity.pdbx_description
1 polymer ?
#
loop_
_entity_poly.entity_id
_entity_poly.type
_entity_poly.pdbx_seq_one_letter_code
_entity_poly.pdbx_strand_id
1 'polypeptide(L)'
;MGEQRAIMARIEQLVALPDGASPLDAYSRNYARQSDGTIVAHYVLPHPVLDDDSIDAGCSAMTEDSELRPCTEDEIKDMREMDERIAATFGEANQSRWFASPGELPSMYDGGCAQIEIVFDPVAGHFDRVQCNGVV
;
A
#
# COMPACT_ATOMS: atom_id res chain seq x y z
N MET A 1 19.21 7.47 -10.01
CA MET A 1 18.41 8.08 -8.93
C MET A 1 17.83 9.46 -9.27
N GLY A 2 18.51 10.35 -10.02
CA GLY A 2 17.97 11.69 -10.34
C GLY A 2 16.72 11.68 -11.24
N GLU A 3 16.72 10.87 -12.30
CA GLU A 3 15.59 10.74 -13.24
C GLU A 3 14.33 10.23 -12.55
N GLN A 4 14.44 9.14 -11.78
CA GLN A 4 13.33 8.54 -11.03
C GLN A 4 12.63 9.57 -10.14
N ARG A 5 13.41 10.38 -9.40
CA ARG A 5 12.87 11.44 -8.55
C ARG A 5 12.14 12.51 -9.36
N ALA A 6 12.67 12.90 -10.52
CA ALA A 6 12.01 13.87 -11.39
C ALA A 6 10.69 13.34 -11.96
N ILE A 7 10.63 12.06 -12.33
CA ILE A 7 9.40 11.39 -12.80
C ILE A 7 8.35 11.35 -11.67
N MET A 8 8.73 10.90 -10.47
CA MET A 8 7.81 10.84 -9.32
C MET A 8 7.25 12.22 -9.01
N ALA A 9 8.11 13.24 -8.89
CA ALA A 9 7.66 14.61 -8.64
C ALA A 9 6.73 15.15 -9.74
N ARG A 10 6.99 14.77 -10.99
CA ARG A 10 6.14 15.17 -12.12
C ARG A 10 4.76 14.52 -12.04
N ILE A 11 4.69 13.23 -11.72
CA ILE A 11 3.42 12.53 -11.51
C ILE A 11 2.66 13.17 -10.35
N GLU A 12 3.30 13.36 -9.20
CA GLU A 12 2.68 13.94 -7.99
C GLU A 12 2.16 15.36 -8.20
N GLN A 13 2.81 16.14 -9.08
CA GLN A 13 2.35 17.47 -9.45
C GLN A 13 1.13 17.46 -10.38
N LEU A 14 1.01 16.45 -11.24
CA LEU A 14 0.00 16.40 -12.30
C LEU A 14 -1.22 15.57 -11.94
N VAL A 15 -1.07 14.59 -11.05
CA VAL A 15 -2.12 13.61 -10.76
C VAL A 15 -3.33 14.29 -10.14
N ALA A 16 -4.50 14.03 -10.72
CA ALA A 16 -5.78 14.28 -10.09
C ALA A 16 -6.30 12.96 -9.54
N LEU A 17 -6.46 12.87 -8.21
CA LEU A 17 -6.96 11.66 -7.58
C LEU A 17 -8.46 11.47 -7.86
N PRO A 18 -8.94 10.22 -7.95
CA PRO A 18 -10.34 9.92 -8.21
C PRO A 18 -11.23 10.34 -7.02
N ASP A 19 -12.53 10.49 -7.27
CA ASP A 19 -13.49 10.78 -6.21
C ASP A 19 -13.47 9.70 -5.11
N GLY A 20 -13.54 10.14 -3.85
CA GLY A 20 -13.47 9.24 -2.69
C GLY A 20 -12.04 8.87 -2.26
N ALA A 21 -11.01 9.31 -2.99
CA ALA A 21 -9.63 9.22 -2.53
C ALA A 21 -9.34 10.17 -1.36
N SER A 22 -8.44 9.74 -0.49
CA SER A 22 -7.82 10.61 0.51
C SER A 22 -6.90 11.67 -0.14
N PRO A 23 -6.42 12.68 0.60
CA PRO A 23 -5.38 13.57 0.12
C PRO A 23 -4.08 12.81 -0.24
N LEU A 24 -3.30 13.33 -1.20
CA LEU A 24 -2.10 12.68 -1.72
C LEU A 24 -1.03 12.37 -0.65
N ASP A 25 -0.95 13.18 0.40
CA ASP A 25 -0.01 12.99 1.51
C ASP A 25 -0.44 11.90 2.50
N ALA A 26 -1.68 11.42 2.43
CA ALA A 26 -2.13 10.25 3.20
C ALA A 26 -1.57 8.93 2.64
N TYR A 27 -1.16 8.91 1.37
CA TYR A 27 -0.69 7.71 0.69
C TYR A 27 0.82 7.53 0.82
N SER A 28 1.24 6.27 0.90
CA SER A 28 2.55 5.83 0.45
C SER A 28 2.53 5.67 -1.08
N ARG A 29 3.45 6.32 -1.77
CA ARG A 29 3.46 6.45 -3.24
C ARG A 29 4.56 5.56 -3.82
N ASN A 30 4.18 4.44 -4.42
CA ASN A 30 5.10 3.39 -4.83
C ASN A 30 5.14 3.29 -6.36
N TYR A 31 6.31 3.36 -6.96
CA TYR A 31 6.48 3.47 -8.42
C TYR A 31 7.37 2.36 -8.96
N ALA A 32 7.05 1.87 -10.16
CA ALA A 32 7.92 0.99 -10.93
C ALA A 32 7.82 1.31 -12.41
N ARG A 33 8.90 1.03 -13.16
CA ARG A 33 8.91 1.14 -14.62
C ARG A 33 8.53 -0.20 -15.24
N GLN A 34 7.59 -0.18 -16.18
CA GLN A 34 7.22 -1.33 -16.98
C GLN A 34 8.19 -1.53 -18.15
N SER A 35 8.17 -2.72 -18.75
CA SER A 35 9.07 -3.07 -19.87
C SER A 35 8.85 -2.21 -21.13
N ASP A 36 7.66 -1.64 -21.31
CA ASP A 36 7.31 -0.72 -22.40
C ASP A 36 7.73 0.74 -22.13
N GLY A 37 8.33 1.00 -20.95
CA GLY A 37 8.80 2.32 -20.55
C GLY A 37 7.78 3.15 -19.76
N THR A 38 6.51 2.75 -19.71
CA THR A 38 5.49 3.40 -18.87
C THR A 38 5.80 3.23 -17.38
N ILE A 39 5.23 4.11 -16.57
CA ILE A 39 5.36 4.06 -15.11
C ILE A 39 4.04 3.59 -14.53
N VAL A 40 4.08 2.51 -13.76
CA VAL A 40 2.97 2.09 -12.92
C VAL A 40 3.24 2.57 -11.50
N ALA A 41 2.23 3.13 -10.86
CA ALA A 41 2.30 3.50 -9.46
C ALA A 41 1.11 2.95 -8.68
N HIS A 42 1.39 2.44 -7.48
CA HIS A 42 0.39 2.07 -6.49
C HIS A 42 0.49 3.06 -5.33
N TYR A 43 -0.53 3.90 -5.19
CA TYR A 43 -0.68 4.76 -4.03
C TYR A 43 -1.53 4.01 -3.02
N VAL A 44 -0.94 3.68 -1.88
CA VAL A 44 -1.58 2.85 -0.85
C VAL A 44 -1.64 3.61 0.46
N LEU A 45 -2.80 3.59 1.12
CA LEU A 45 -2.89 4.05 2.50
C LEU A 45 -2.08 3.08 3.37
N PRO A 46 -1.21 3.59 4.26
CA PRO A 46 -0.45 2.73 5.17
C PRO A 46 -1.37 1.82 5.98
N HIS A 47 -0.91 0.59 6.19
CA HIS A 47 -1.60 -0.34 7.08
C HIS A 47 -1.47 0.16 8.53
N PRO A 48 -2.57 0.36 9.27
CA PRO A 48 -2.50 0.74 10.67
C PRO A 48 -1.92 -0.43 11.45
N VAL A 49 -0.78 -0.20 12.12
CA VAL A 49 -0.22 -1.18 13.04
C VAL A 49 -1.14 -1.28 14.25
N LEU A 50 -1.57 -2.51 14.58
CA LEU A 50 -2.40 -2.75 15.75
C LEU A 50 -1.63 -2.34 17.01
N ASP A 51 -2.26 -1.52 17.85
CA ASP A 51 -1.69 -1.19 19.16
C ASP A 51 -1.85 -2.34 20.16
N ASP A 52 -1.04 -2.31 21.22
CA ASP A 52 -1.00 -3.33 22.27
C ASP A 52 -2.39 -3.61 22.86
N ASP A 53 -3.18 -2.56 23.06
CA ASP A 53 -4.53 -2.67 23.61
C ASP A 53 -5.47 -3.40 22.64
N SER A 54 -5.34 -3.18 21.33
CA SER A 54 -6.16 -3.81 20.29
C SER A 54 -5.87 -5.30 20.11
N ILE A 55 -4.61 -5.72 20.29
CA ILE A 55 -4.22 -7.13 20.17
C ILE A 55 -4.62 -7.90 21.43
N ASP A 56 -4.36 -7.32 22.60
CA ASP A 56 -4.63 -7.98 23.88
C ASP A 56 -6.14 -8.04 24.20
N ALA A 57 -6.94 -7.07 23.72
CA ALA A 57 -8.38 -7.00 24.02
C ALA A 57 -9.26 -8.05 23.32
N GLY A 58 -8.72 -8.83 22.36
CA GLY A 58 -9.58 -9.69 21.53
C GLY A 58 -8.94 -10.91 20.89
N CYS A 59 -7.64 -11.18 21.07
CA CYS A 59 -7.01 -12.34 20.45
C CYS A 59 -7.52 -13.65 21.04
N SER A 60 -8.19 -14.46 20.19
CA SER A 60 -8.66 -15.80 20.55
C SER A 60 -8.13 -16.83 19.54
N ALA A 61 -7.56 -17.91 20.06
CA ALA A 61 -7.09 -19.05 19.28
C ALA A 61 -8.06 -20.24 19.44
N MET A 62 -8.28 -20.98 18.36
CA MET A 62 -9.06 -22.21 18.38
C MET A 62 -8.19 -23.39 18.80
N THR A 63 -8.65 -24.17 19.78
CA THR A 63 -7.99 -25.40 20.23
C THR A 63 -8.32 -26.58 19.31
N GLU A 64 -7.64 -27.71 19.49
CA GLU A 64 -7.94 -28.96 18.77
C GLU A 64 -9.37 -29.46 19.04
N ASP A 65 -9.91 -29.16 20.22
CA ASP A 65 -11.29 -29.47 20.61
C ASP A 65 -12.31 -28.41 20.11
N SER A 66 -11.89 -27.50 19.22
CA SER A 66 -12.71 -26.40 18.69
C SER A 66 -13.23 -25.42 19.75
N GLU A 67 -12.55 -25.33 20.90
CA GLU A 67 -12.83 -24.32 21.91
C GLU A 67 -12.02 -23.05 21.66
N LEU A 68 -12.55 -21.90 22.08
CA LEU A 68 -11.81 -20.63 22.02
C LEU A 68 -11.04 -20.44 23.34
N ARG A 69 -9.75 -20.17 23.22
CA ARG A 69 -8.91 -19.74 24.34
C ARG A 69 -8.29 -18.37 24.04
N PRO A 70 -7.90 -17.60 25.07
CA PRO A 70 -7.02 -16.46 24.88
C PRO A 70 -5.71 -16.89 24.20
N CYS A 71 -5.16 -16.01 23.37
CA CYS A 71 -3.84 -16.20 22.79
C CYS A 71 -2.75 -16.22 23.87
N THR A 72 -1.64 -16.91 23.59
CA THR A 72 -0.43 -16.84 24.42
C THR A 72 0.36 -15.57 24.11
N GLU A 73 1.29 -15.21 25.00
CA GLU A 73 2.21 -14.08 24.75
C GLU A 73 3.03 -14.28 23.47
N ASP A 74 3.46 -15.51 23.19
CA ASP A 74 4.20 -15.84 21.97
C ASP A 74 3.33 -15.68 20.71
N GLU A 75 2.06 -16.11 20.75
CA GLU A 75 1.13 -15.92 19.62
C GLU A 75 0.84 -14.44 19.36
N ILE A 76 0.65 -13.65 20.42
CA ILE A 76 0.49 -12.21 20.35
C ILE A 76 1.72 -11.56 19.73
N LYS A 77 2.91 -11.97 20.15
CA LYS A 77 4.17 -11.47 19.61
C LYS A 77 4.34 -11.81 18.13
N ASP A 78 4.07 -13.05 17.73
CA ASP A 78 4.14 -13.49 16.34
C ASP A 78 3.19 -12.70 15.44
N MET A 79 1.96 -12.41 15.95
CA MET A 79 1.01 -11.55 15.27
C MET A 79 1.52 -10.12 15.10
N ARG A 80 2.12 -9.53 16.14
CA ARG A 80 2.74 -8.19 16.08
C ARG A 80 3.84 -8.14 15.02
N GLU A 81 4.77 -9.09 15.06
CA GLU A 81 5.87 -9.15 14.09
C GLU A 81 5.36 -9.36 12.65
N MET A 82 4.25 -10.09 12.48
CA MET A 82 3.59 -10.21 11.18
C MET A 82 2.96 -8.89 10.73
N ASP A 83 2.21 -8.21 11.61
CA ASP A 83 1.53 -6.95 11.33
C ASP A 83 2.53 -5.83 10.96
N GLU A 84 3.63 -5.71 11.70
CA GLU A 84 4.71 -4.76 11.40
C GLU A 84 5.36 -5.02 10.02
N ARG A 85 5.59 -6.30 9.67
CA ARG A 85 6.12 -6.67 8.34
C ARG A 85 5.16 -6.31 7.22
N ILE A 86 3.85 -6.49 7.45
CA ILE A 86 2.80 -6.08 6.51
C ILE A 86 2.85 -4.56 6.35
N ALA A 87 2.81 -3.80 7.46
CA ALA A 87 2.86 -2.34 7.42
C ALA A 87 4.10 -1.80 6.68
N ALA A 88 5.28 -2.38 6.92
CA ALA A 88 6.50 -2.00 6.23
C ALA A 88 6.41 -2.19 4.70
N THR A 89 5.67 -3.21 4.25
CA THR A 89 5.45 -3.49 2.82
C THR A 89 4.62 -2.38 2.17
N PHE A 90 3.57 -1.89 2.84
CA PHE A 90 2.75 -0.77 2.34
C PHE A 90 3.47 0.58 2.41
N GLY A 91 4.39 0.75 3.36
CA GLY A 91 5.18 1.96 3.55
C GLY A 91 4.44 3.03 4.34
N GLU A 92 5.12 4.16 4.56
CA GLU A 92 4.58 5.27 5.36
C GLU A 92 3.86 6.31 4.49
N ALA A 93 2.95 7.04 5.12
CA ALA A 93 2.26 8.16 4.51
C ALA A 93 3.27 9.24 4.07
N ASN A 94 2.95 9.91 2.96
CA ASN A 94 3.76 10.96 2.38
C ASN A 94 5.20 10.55 2.00
N GLN A 95 5.47 9.26 1.84
CA GLN A 95 6.72 8.76 1.28
C GLN A 95 6.55 8.35 -0.18
N SER A 96 7.63 8.52 -0.96
CA SER A 96 7.71 8.10 -2.36
C SER A 96 8.83 7.09 -2.54
N ARG A 97 8.51 5.90 -3.05
CA ARG A 97 9.43 4.76 -3.16
C ARG A 97 9.48 4.24 -4.59
N TRP A 98 10.67 3.88 -5.07
CA TRP A 98 10.87 3.33 -6.40
C TRP A 98 11.32 1.87 -6.32
N PHE A 99 10.59 0.98 -6.98
CA PHE A 99 10.82 -0.46 -7.00
C PHE A 99 11.53 -0.89 -8.28
N ALA A 100 12.20 -2.04 -8.22
CA ALA A 100 12.92 -2.58 -9.36
C ALA A 100 11.95 -3.08 -10.44
N SER A 101 10.80 -3.62 -10.04
CA SER A 101 9.81 -4.18 -10.94
C SER A 101 8.36 -3.93 -10.47
N PRO A 102 7.38 -3.91 -11.39
CA PRO A 102 5.96 -3.80 -11.03
C PRO A 102 5.46 -4.89 -10.07
N GLY A 103 6.03 -6.09 -10.13
CA GLY A 103 5.64 -7.21 -9.27
C GLY A 103 6.02 -7.05 -7.79
N GLU A 104 6.84 -6.06 -7.46
CA GLU A 104 7.20 -5.72 -6.08
C GLU A 104 6.32 -4.60 -5.50
N LEU A 105 5.44 -4.01 -6.30
CA LEU A 105 4.56 -2.95 -5.80
C LEU A 105 3.58 -3.50 -4.76
N PRO A 106 3.39 -2.80 -3.63
CA PRO A 106 2.38 -3.19 -2.65
C PRO A 106 1.01 -3.17 -3.32
N SER A 107 0.22 -4.21 -3.05
CA SER A 107 -1.14 -4.33 -3.56
C SER A 107 -2.05 -4.92 -2.50
N MET A 108 -3.33 -4.57 -2.58
CA MET A 108 -4.42 -5.08 -1.78
C MET A 108 -5.54 -5.55 -2.70
N TYR A 109 -6.35 -6.49 -2.21
CA TYR A 109 -7.56 -6.94 -2.88
C TYR A 109 -8.74 -6.09 -2.38
N ASP A 110 -9.58 -5.62 -3.31
CA ASP A 110 -10.79 -4.85 -3.01
C ASP A 110 -10.56 -3.64 -2.09
N GLY A 111 -9.44 -2.95 -2.28
CA GLY A 111 -9.05 -1.81 -1.44
C GLY A 111 -9.89 -0.55 -1.65
N GLY A 112 -10.69 -0.48 -2.72
CA GLY A 112 -11.31 0.77 -3.15
C GLY A 112 -10.24 1.84 -3.30
N CYS A 113 -10.51 3.05 -2.81
CA CYS A 113 -9.53 4.14 -2.88
C CYS A 113 -8.44 4.06 -1.78
N ALA A 114 -8.39 3.00 -0.98
CA ALA A 114 -7.23 2.72 -0.12
C ALA A 114 -6.01 2.28 -0.95
N GLN A 115 -6.22 1.79 -2.18
CA GLN A 115 -5.19 1.65 -3.20
C GLN A 115 -5.63 2.33 -4.50
N ILE A 116 -4.79 3.19 -5.05
CA ILE A 116 -5.01 3.81 -6.37
C ILE A 116 -3.93 3.31 -7.32
N GLU A 117 -4.36 2.78 -8.46
CA GLU A 117 -3.49 2.41 -9.57
C GLU A 117 -3.37 3.59 -10.54
N ILE A 118 -2.13 3.92 -10.87
CA ILE A 118 -1.77 4.95 -11.84
C ILE A 118 -0.91 4.32 -12.93
N VAL A 119 -1.22 4.62 -14.18
CA VAL A 119 -0.37 4.33 -15.33
C VAL A 119 -0.07 5.64 -16.05
N PHE A 120 1.22 5.96 -16.18
CA PHE A 120 1.71 7.21 -16.73
C PHE A 120 2.71 6.96 -17.85
N ASP A 121 2.50 7.60 -19.00
CA ASP A 121 3.48 7.65 -20.08
C ASP A 121 4.42 8.84 -19.87
N PRO A 122 5.71 8.61 -19.54
CA PRO A 122 6.66 9.69 -19.28
C PRO A 122 7.11 10.43 -20.55
N VAL A 123 6.89 9.87 -21.74
CA VAL A 123 7.24 10.49 -23.03
C VAL A 123 6.12 11.43 -23.47
N ALA A 124 4.87 10.95 -23.47
CA ALA A 124 3.72 11.76 -23.83
C ALA A 124 3.27 12.71 -22.69
N GLY A 125 3.63 12.40 -21.45
CA GLY A 125 3.33 13.22 -20.27
C GLY A 125 1.86 13.19 -19.87
N HIS A 126 1.18 12.05 -20.08
CA HIS A 126 -0.24 11.88 -19.76
C HIS A 126 -0.49 10.58 -18.99
N PHE A 127 -1.66 10.52 -18.34
CA PHE A 127 -2.12 9.36 -17.61
C PHE A 127 -3.01 8.49 -18.50
N ASP A 128 -2.63 7.24 -18.67
CA ASP A 128 -3.48 6.22 -19.29
C ASP A 128 -4.56 5.73 -18.32
N ARG A 129 -4.24 5.78 -17.02
CA ARG A 129 -5.12 5.33 -15.94
C ARG A 129 -4.82 6.04 -14.62
N VAL A 130 -5.88 6.42 -13.91
CA VAL A 130 -5.87 6.81 -12.50
C VAL A 130 -7.19 6.32 -11.90
N GLN A 131 -7.16 5.24 -11.11
CA GLN A 131 -8.39 4.62 -10.59
C GLN A 131 -8.20 3.93 -9.24
N CYS A 132 -9.28 3.85 -8.46
CA CYS A 132 -9.32 3.07 -7.23
C CYS A 132 -9.25 1.56 -7.54
N ASN A 133 -8.67 0.78 -6.62
CA ASN A 133 -8.53 -0.66 -6.74
C ASN A 133 -9.87 -1.39 -6.53
N GLY A 134 -10.16 -2.38 -7.37
CA GLY A 134 -11.43 -3.12 -7.35
C GLY A 134 -12.40 -2.67 -8.45
N VAL A 135 -13.59 -3.29 -8.49
CA VAL A 135 -14.62 -2.98 -9.49
C VAL A 135 -15.38 -1.73 -9.04
N VAL A 136 -15.24 -0.64 -9.80
CA VAL A 136 -16.14 0.52 -9.76
C VAL A 136 -17.51 0.19 -10.33
#